data_AF-A0A1I4XR40-F1
#
_entry.id   AF-A0A1I4XR40-F1
#
_cell.length_a   1.000
_cell.length_b   1.000
_cell.length_c   1.000
_cell.angle_alpha   90.00
_cell.angle_beta   90.00
_cell.angle_gamma   90.00
#
_symmetry.space_group_name_H-M   'P 1'
#
loop_
_entity.id
_entity.type
_entity.pdbx_description
1 polymer ?
#
loop_
_entity_poly.entity_id
_entity_poly.type
_entity_poly.pdbx_seq_one_letter_code
_entity_poly.pdbx_strand_id
1 'polypeptide(L)'
;MVTVLVLVSLLALLGLCLPNLLRPMPPRHAPEPPPDPGTHPESMTAELDPGDEEYLAFLADRLWPDDEYLEPEHTTDGEEESGGTDMLL
;
A
#
# COMPACT_ATOMS: atom_id res chain seq x y z
N MET A 1 36.79 2.63 -20.22
CA MET A 1 35.47 3.07 -20.73
C MET A 1 34.35 2.61 -19.80
N VAL A 2 34.23 1.30 -19.50
CA VAL A 2 33.25 0.77 -18.54
C VAL A 2 33.33 1.45 -17.16
N THR A 3 34.54 1.65 -16.62
CA THR A 3 34.74 2.32 -15.33
C THR A 3 34.18 3.74 -15.27
N VAL A 4 34.30 4.50 -16.36
CA VAL A 4 33.75 5.86 -16.47
C VAL A 4 32.22 5.81 -16.50
N LEU A 5 31.64 4.88 -17.26
CA LEU A 5 30.19 4.68 -17.32
C LEU A 5 29.62 4.28 -15.95
N VAL A 6 30.31 3.40 -15.23
CA VAL A 6 29.92 2.98 -13.88
C VAL A 6 29.97 4.16 -12.91
N LEU A 7 31.03 4.99 -12.95
CA LEU A 7 31.13 6.16 -12.07
C LEU A 7 30.04 7.21 -12.35
N VAL A 8 29.75 7.47 -13.63
CA VAL A 8 28.65 8.38 -14.02
C VAL A 8 27.30 7.84 -13.56
N SER A 9 27.08 6.53 -13.70
CA SER A 9 25.84 5.88 -13.27
C SER A 9 25.68 5.92 -11.75
N LEU A 10 26.75 5.69 -10.98
CA LEU A 10 26.74 5.80 -9.51
C LEU A 10 26.48 7.23 -9.04
N LEU A 11 27.09 8.24 -9.68
CA LEU A 11 26.84 9.65 -9.37
C LEU A 11 25.39 10.06 -9.67
N ALA A 12 24.84 9.60 -10.80
CA ALA A 12 23.46 9.85 -11.16
C ALA A 12 22.48 9.18 -10.19
N LEU A 13 22.73 7.91 -9.84
CA LEU A 13 21.92 7.17 -8.87
C LEU A 13 22.00 7.83 -7.49
N LEU A 14 23.21 8.21 -7.05
CA LEU A 14 23.41 8.89 -5.78
C LEU A 14 22.67 10.23 -5.74
N GLY A 15 22.75 11.03 -6.80
CA GLY A 15 22.04 12.31 -6.89
C GLY A 15 20.51 12.17 -6.90
N LEU A 16 19.99 11.09 -7.50
CA LEU A 16 18.56 10.77 -7.49
C LEU A 16 18.09 10.25 -6.12
N CYS A 17 18.89 9.43 -5.45
CA CYS A 17 18.55 8.85 -4.16
C CYS A 17 18.73 9.83 -2.99
N LEU A 18 19.71 10.74 -3.05
CA LEU A 18 20.01 11.68 -1.97
C LEU A 18 18.80 12.48 -1.47
N PRO A 19 17.96 13.11 -2.31
CA PRO A 19 16.80 13.86 -1.83
C PRO A 19 15.77 12.98 -1.12
N ASN A 20 15.57 11.73 -1.56
CA ASN A 20 14.68 10.78 -0.87
C ASN A 20 15.26 10.30 0.46
N LEU A 21 16.59 10.08 0.53
CA LEU A 21 17.28 9.69 1.76
C LEU A 21 17.36 10.84 2.78
N LEU A 22 17.42 12.08 2.30
CA LEU A 22 17.46 13.28 3.12
C LEU A 22 16.06 13.85 3.41
N ARG A 23 14.98 13.28 2.85
CA ARG A 23 13.61 13.64 3.19
C ARG A 23 13.50 13.50 4.71
N PRO A 24 13.31 14.60 5.46
CA PRO A 24 13.23 14.53 6.91
C PRO A 24 12.11 13.57 7.25
N MET A 25 12.45 12.46 7.91
CA MET A 25 11.44 11.57 8.45
C MET A 25 10.58 12.44 9.37
N PRO A 26 9.25 12.51 9.16
CA PRO A 26 8.39 13.27 10.06
C PRO A 26 8.69 12.78 11.48
N PRO A 27 8.73 13.69 12.49
CA PRO A 27 9.10 13.31 13.84
C PRO A 27 8.24 12.12 14.24
N ARG A 28 8.88 10.96 14.35
CA ARG A 28 8.26 9.76 14.88
C ARG A 28 7.74 10.19 16.24
N HIS A 29 6.43 10.09 16.45
CA HIS A 29 5.82 10.33 17.75
C HIS A 29 6.69 9.61 18.78
N ALA A 30 6.96 10.27 19.91
CA ALA A 30 7.80 9.76 20.99
C ALA A 30 7.53 8.26 21.22
N PRO A 31 8.55 7.44 21.56
CA PRO A 31 8.39 5.99 21.64
C PRO A 31 7.12 5.67 22.40
N GLU A 32 6.10 5.22 21.68
CA GLU A 32 4.84 4.86 22.30
C GLU A 32 5.16 3.73 23.28
N PRO A 33 4.51 3.72 24.45
CA PRO A 33 4.58 2.56 25.32
C PRO A 33 4.28 1.30 24.50
N PRO A 34 4.93 0.17 24.80
CA PRO A 34 4.73 -1.07 24.05
C PRO A 34 3.23 -1.33 23.91
N PRO A 35 2.73 -1.65 22.71
CA PRO A 35 1.30 -1.80 22.48
C PRO A 35 0.75 -2.81 23.46
N ASP A 36 -0.30 -2.42 24.19
CA ASP A 36 -1.05 -3.34 25.04
C ASP A 36 -1.56 -4.47 24.14
N PRO A 37 -1.31 -5.76 24.45
CA PRO A 37 -1.69 -6.89 23.58
C PRO A 37 -3.20 -6.97 23.28
N GLY A 38 -4.03 -6.13 23.89
CA GLY A 38 -5.47 -5.97 23.61
C GLY A 38 -5.87 -4.76 22.75
N THR A 39 -4.93 -3.87 22.40
CA THR A 39 -5.23 -2.72 21.53
C THR A 39 -5.05 -3.15 20.08
N HIS A 40 -6.17 -3.22 19.34
CA HIS A 40 -6.10 -3.34 17.89
C HIS A 40 -5.21 -2.22 17.34
N PRO A 41 -4.33 -2.49 16.36
CA PRO A 41 -3.49 -1.44 15.79
C PRO A 41 -4.36 -0.25 15.41
N GLU A 42 -3.93 0.95 15.81
CA GLU A 42 -4.59 2.22 15.52
C GLU A 42 -5.08 2.19 14.07
N SER A 43 -6.40 2.35 13.91
CA SER A 43 -7.22 2.05 12.73
C SER A 43 -6.54 2.26 11.36
N MET A 44 -6.83 1.31 10.46
CA MET A 44 -6.47 1.18 9.04
C MET A 44 -7.06 2.30 8.15
N THR A 45 -7.12 3.52 8.68
CA THR A 45 -7.78 4.73 8.14
C THR A 45 -6.88 5.96 8.23
N ALA A 46 -5.57 5.78 8.37
CA ALA A 46 -4.63 6.89 8.30
C ALA A 46 -4.54 7.38 6.85
N GLU A 47 -4.88 8.66 6.63
CA GLU A 47 -4.69 9.33 5.34
C GLU A 47 -3.21 9.30 4.98
N LEU A 48 -2.91 8.83 3.77
CA LEU A 48 -1.55 8.66 3.28
C LEU A 48 -1.08 9.94 2.57
N ASP A 49 0.24 10.12 2.45
CA ASP A 49 0.79 11.15 1.55
C ASP A 49 0.50 10.72 0.10
N PRO A 50 0.17 11.63 -0.83
CA PRO A 50 -0.17 11.26 -2.20
C PRO A 50 0.90 10.40 -2.90
N GLY A 51 2.18 10.62 -2.59
CA GLY A 51 3.26 9.81 -3.16
C GLY A 51 3.30 8.37 -2.62
N ASP A 52 2.91 8.18 -1.37
CA ASP A 52 2.85 6.85 -0.75
C ASP A 52 1.64 6.06 -1.28
N GLU A 53 0.51 6.74 -1.53
CA GLU A 53 -0.66 6.14 -2.21
C GLU A 53 -0.31 5.64 -3.62
N GLU A 54 0.34 6.48 -4.43
CA GLU A 54 0.77 6.11 -5.79
C GLU A 54 1.75 4.94 -5.78
N TYR A 55 2.67 4.92 -4.82
CA TYR A 55 3.64 3.83 -4.66
C TYR A 55 2.95 2.50 -4.32
N LEU A 56 2.00 2.53 -3.38
CA LEU A 56 1.24 1.34 -2.99
C LEU A 56 0.34 0.86 -4.12
N ALA A 57 -0.30 1.76 -4.87
CA ALA A 57 -1.10 1.40 -6.04
C ALA A 57 -0.25 0.70 -7.13
N PHE A 58 0.94 1.23 -7.42
CA PHE A 58 1.88 0.61 -8.35
C PHE A 58 2.34 -0.79 -7.86
N LEU A 59 2.60 -0.94 -6.56
CA LEU A 59 2.97 -2.23 -5.99
C LEU A 59 1.83 -3.24 -6.08
N ALA A 60 0.60 -2.82 -5.80
CA ALA A 60 -0.58 -3.67 -5.88
C ALA A 60 -0.79 -4.21 -7.30
N ASP A 61 -0.76 -3.34 -8.32
CA ASP A 61 -0.87 -3.73 -9.74
C ASP A 61 0.19 -4.77 -10.14
N ARG A 62 1.41 -4.61 -9.64
CA ARG A 62 2.52 -5.53 -9.96
C ARG A 62 2.44 -6.87 -9.23
N LEU A 63 2.07 -6.85 -7.95
CA LEU A 63 2.13 -8.01 -7.09
C LEU A 63 0.84 -8.83 -7.10
N TRP A 64 -0.27 -8.20 -7.50
CA TRP A 64 -1.59 -8.81 -7.50
C TRP A 64 -2.34 -8.52 -8.81
N PRO A 65 -1.86 -9.03 -9.96
CA PRO A 65 -2.42 -8.70 -11.27
C PRO A 65 -3.84 -9.25 -11.50
N ASP A 66 -4.22 -10.32 -10.79
CA ASP A 66 -5.51 -11.00 -10.91
C ASP A 66 -6.41 -10.75 -9.69
N ASP A 67 -6.36 -9.54 -9.10
CA ASP A 67 -6.99 -9.21 -7.80
C ASP A 67 -8.39 -9.82 -7.57
N GLU A 68 -8.39 -10.98 -6.89
CA GLU A 68 -9.56 -11.81 -6.61
C GLU A 68 -10.57 -11.10 -5.70
N TYR A 69 -10.16 -10.04 -5.00
CA TYR A 69 -11.00 -9.23 -4.13
C TYR A 69 -11.42 -7.91 -4.76
N LEU A 70 -10.87 -7.56 -5.92
CA LEU A 70 -11.39 -6.50 -6.78
C LEU A 70 -12.61 -7.05 -7.52
N GLU A 71 -13.64 -7.48 -6.77
CA GLU A 71 -14.90 -7.90 -7.36
C GLU A 71 -15.41 -6.75 -8.23
N PRO A 72 -15.60 -6.96 -9.55
CA PRO A 72 -16.24 -5.94 -10.37
C PRO A 72 -17.60 -5.67 -9.74
N GLU A 73 -17.90 -4.39 -9.47
CA GLU A 73 -19.16 -3.98 -8.86
C GLU A 73 -20.31 -4.78 -9.48
N HIS A 74 -20.95 -5.62 -8.68
CA HIS A 74 -22.03 -6.48 -9.15
C HIS A 74 -23.09 -5.57 -9.77
N THR A 75 -23.20 -5.58 -11.10
CA THR A 75 -24.30 -4.89 -11.77
C THR A 75 -25.56 -5.47 -11.16
N THR A 76 -26.30 -4.63 -10.45
CA THR A 76 -27.60 -5.03 -9.91
C THR A 76 -28.58 -4.92 -11.07
N ASP A 77 -28.44 -5.78 -12.06
CA ASP A 77 -29.35 -5.88 -13.20
C ASP A 77 -30.17 -7.16 -13.16
N GLY A 78 -30.90 -7.35 -12.05
CA GLY A 78 -31.88 -8.43 -11.87
C GLY A 78 -31.20 -9.79 -11.72
N GLU A 79 -31.51 -10.61 -10.74
CA GLU A 79 -32.84 -11.10 -10.41
C GLU A 79 -32.88 -11.34 -8.90
N GLU A 80 -33.98 -10.94 -8.26
CA GLU A 80 -34.26 -11.26 -6.87
C GLU A 80 -34.44 -12.79 -6.77
N GLU A 81 -33.41 -13.54 -6.37
CA GLU A 81 -33.67 -14.92 -5.94
C GLU A 81 -34.23 -14.90 -4.51
N SER A 82 -35.56 -14.80 -4.47
CA SER A 82 -36.38 -15.19 -3.34
C SER A 82 -36.13 -16.67 -3.02
N GLY A 83 -35.11 -16.95 -2.20
CA GLY A 83 -34.69 -18.28 -1.78
C GLY A 83 -34.83 -18.50 -0.29
N GLY A 84 -35.95 -18.10 0.30
CA GLY A 84 -36.28 -18.55 1.65
C GLY A 84 -36.79 -19.98 1.63
N THR A 85 -35.98 -20.99 1.99
CA THR A 85 -36.45 -22.21 2.68
C THR A 85 -35.31 -22.98 3.34
N ASP A 86 -35.51 -23.33 4.61
CA ASP A 86 -34.95 -24.47 5.36
C ASP A 86 -33.43 -24.66 5.44
N MET A 87 -32.84 -24.24 6.56
CA MET A 87 -31.93 -25.12 7.29
C MET A 87 -31.75 -24.70 8.76
N LEU A 88 -32.26 -25.57 9.64
CA LEU A 88 -31.80 -25.87 11.01
C LEU A 88 -32.25 -24.94 12.16
N LEU A 89 -33.47 -25.18 12.66
CA LEU A 89 -33.73 -25.38 14.09
C LEU A 89 -34.84 -26.41 14.33
#